data_AF-A0A2A5GS11-F1
#
_entry.id   AF-A0A2A5GS11-F1
#
_cell.length_a   1.000
_cell.length_b   1.000
_cell.length_c   1.000
_cell.angle_alpha   90.00
_cell.angle_beta   90.00
_cell.angle_gamma   90.00
#
_symmetry.space_group_name_H-M   'P 1'
#
loop_
_entity.id
_entity.type
_entity.pdbx_description
1 polymer ?
#
loop_
_entity_poly.entity_id
_entity_poly.type
_entity_poly.pdbx_seq_one_letter_code
_entity_poly.pdbx_strand_id
1 'polypeptide(L)' 'MTSMNVSLPDQMKSWVEGRIDAGQYNNASEYVRDLIRKDQVETDKTLAFRAAIEIGRNSGIDNRSTEEIFTEAKVKAKNQ' A
#
# COMPACT_ATOMS: atom_id res chain seq x y z
N MET A 1 24.12 -10.30 -3.79
CA MET A 1 22.71 -10.65 -4.08
C MET A 1 22.56 -12.15 -3.91
N THR A 2 21.51 -12.59 -3.22
CA THR A 2 21.11 -14.01 -3.19
C THR A 2 20.29 -14.31 -4.45
N SER A 3 20.54 -15.45 -5.10
CA SER A 3 19.76 -15.88 -6.27
C SER A 3 18.52 -16.65 -5.83
N MET A 4 17.40 -16.42 -6.52
CA MET A 4 16.16 -17.17 -6.36
C MET A 4 15.68 -17.55 -7.76
N ASN A 5 15.43 -18.84 -7.98
CA ASN A 5 14.94 -19.36 -9.25
C ASN A 5 13.42 -19.54 -9.15
N VAL A 6 12.68 -19.03 -10.14
CA VAL A 6 11.22 -19.13 -10.21
C VAL A 6 10.85 -19.61 -11.60
N SER A 7 10.05 -20.68 -11.68
CA SER A 7 9.47 -21.15 -12.94
C SER A 7 8.18 -20.40 -13.22
N LEU A 8 8.06 -19.85 -14.42
CA LEU A 8 6.88 -19.13 -14.88
C LEU A 8 6.25 -19.88 -16.06
N PRO A 9 4.91 -19.93 -16.17
CA PRO A 9 4.23 -20.34 -17.39
C PRO A 9 4.62 -19.45 -18.57
N ASP A 10 4.58 -20.00 -19.79
CA ASP A 10 4.99 -19.30 -21.01
C ASP A 10 4.30 -17.94 -21.18
N GLN A 11 2.99 -17.86 -20.89
CA GLN A 11 2.24 -16.62 -20.97
C GLN A 11 2.79 -15.52 -20.03
N MET A 12 3.19 -15.89 -18.81
CA MET A 12 3.78 -14.96 -17.86
C MET A 12 5.19 -14.56 -18.29
N LYS A 13 5.98 -15.50 -18.82
CA LYS A 13 7.30 -15.21 -19.38
C LYS A 13 7.20 -14.18 -20.52
N SER A 14 6.33 -14.41 -21.50
CA SER A 14 6.12 -13.49 -22.62
C SER A 14 5.66 -12.11 -22.16
N TRP A 15 4.85 -12.04 -21.09
CA TRP A 15 4.49 -10.76 -20.48
C TRP A 15 5.73 -10.01 -19.95
N VAL A 16 6.58 -10.69 -19.17
CA VAL A 16 7.81 -10.10 -18.60
C VAL A 16 8.75 -9.64 -19.72
N GLU A 17 8.95 -10.46 -20.75
CA GLU A 17 9.75 -10.12 -21.92
C GLU A 17 9.21 -8.88 -22.63
N GLY A 18 7.90 -8.77 -22.84
CA GLY A 18 7.28 -7.58 -23.42
C GLY A 18 7.51 -6.30 -22.60
N ARG A 19 7.63 -6.38 -21.26
CA ARG A 19 7.99 -5.22 -20.43
C ARG A 19 9.44 -4.80 -20.65
N ILE A 20 10.34 -5.76 -20.87
CA ILE A 20 11.76 -5.52 -21.12
C ILE A 20 11.95 -4.94 -22.52
N ASP A 21 11.31 -5.52 -23.53
CA ASP A 21 11.38 -5.07 -24.93
C ASP A 21 10.81 -3.65 -25.09
N ALA A 22 9.82 -3.29 -24.28
CA ALA A 22 9.30 -1.92 -24.19
C ALA A 22 10.26 -0.93 -23.49
N GLY A 23 11.43 -1.38 -23.05
CA GLY A 23 12.44 -0.55 -22.36
C GLY A 23 12.08 -0.16 -20.95
N GLN A 24 11.05 -0.77 -20.34
CA GLN A 24 10.60 -0.39 -18.99
C GLN A 24 11.46 -1.03 -17.88
N TYR A 25 12.11 -2.14 -18.18
CA TYR A 25 13.01 -2.86 -17.28
C TYR A 25 14.18 -3.44 -18.08
N ASN A 26 15.36 -3.56 -17.47
CA ASN A 26 16.55 -4.07 -18.15
C ASN A 26 16.61 -5.60 -18.15
N ASN A 27 15.93 -6.25 -17.20
CA ASN A 27 15.86 -7.72 -17.10
C ASN A 27 14.69 -8.17 -16.22
N ALA A 28 14.39 -9.48 -16.26
CA ALA A 28 13.30 -10.07 -15.50
C ALA A 28 13.49 -9.94 -13.98
N SER A 29 14.73 -10.03 -13.48
CA SER A 29 14.99 -9.92 -12.04
C SER A 29 14.67 -8.51 -11.52
N GLU A 30 14.91 -7.48 -12.32
CA GLU A 30 14.54 -6.10 -12.00
C GLU A 30 13.02 -5.95 -11.92
N TYR A 31 12.30 -6.47 -12.90
CA TYR A 31 10.83 -6.45 -12.91
C TYR A 31 10.25 -7.15 -11.68
N VAL A 32 10.74 -8.34 -11.35
CA VAL A 32 10.27 -9.11 -10.19
C VAL A 32 10.56 -8.38 -8.88
N ARG A 33 11.75 -7.78 -8.71
CA ARG A 33 12.05 -6.98 -7.51
C ARG A 33 11.12 -5.77 -7.36
N ASP A 34 10.76 -5.14 -8.47
CA ASP A 34 9.82 -4.03 -8.45
C ASP A 34 8.40 -4.48 -8.07
N LEU A 35 7.95 -5.62 -8.59
CA LEU A 35 6.67 -6.23 -8.18
C LEU A 35 6.65 -6.56 -6.68
N ILE A 36 7.72 -7.16 -6.15
CA ILE A 36 7.84 -7.46 -4.72
C ILE A 36 7.76 -6.17 -3.89
N ARG A 37 8.43 -5.10 -4.31
CA ARG A 37 8.36 -3.81 -3.60
C ARG A 37 6.94 -3.23 -3.59
N LYS A 38 6.24 -3.31 -4.72
CA LYS A 38 4.84 -2.86 -4.84
C LYS A 38 3.93 -3.68 -3.93
N ASP A 39 4.10 -5.00 -3.92
CA ASP A 39 3.38 -5.91 -3.04
C ASP A 39 3.60 -5.59 -1.55
N GLN A 40 4.85 -5.35 -1.15
CA GLN A 40 5.18 -4.91 0.22
C GLN A 40 4.47 -3.61 0.58
N VAL A 41 4.53 -2.59 -0.29
CA VAL A 41 3.89 -1.29 -0.04
C VAL A 41 2.38 -1.42 0.11
N GLU A 42 1.71 -2.20 -0.74
CA GLU A 42 0.26 -2.41 -0.65
C GLU A 42 -0.14 -3.24 0.58
N THR A 43 0.69 -4.22 0.94
CA THR A 43 0.52 -5.00 2.17
C THR A 43 0.64 -4.11 3.40
N ASP A 44 1.66 -3.27 3.47
CA ASP A 44 1.89 -2.35 4.59
C ASP A 44 0.74 -1.35 4.75
N LYS A 45 0.25 -0.77 3.63
CA LYS A 45 -0.94 0.09 3.64
C LYS A 45 -2.16 -0.63 4.18
N THR A 46 -2.38 -1.87 3.73
CA THR A 46 -3.52 -2.68 4.18
C THR A 46 -3.44 -2.99 5.67
N LEU A 47 -2.25 -3.33 6.17
CA LEU A 47 -2.02 -3.58 7.59
C LEU A 47 -2.25 -2.32 8.43
N ALA A 48 -1.69 -1.18 8.00
CA ALA A 48 -1.88 0.10 8.67
C ALA A 48 -3.37 0.49 8.72
N PHE A 49 -4.09 0.32 7.61
CA PHE A 49 -5.53 0.62 7.55
C PHE A 49 -6.35 -0.28 8.49
N ARG A 50 -6.08 -1.59 8.51
CA ARG A 50 -6.74 -2.52 9.43
C ARG A 50 -6.45 -2.18 10.89
N ALA A 51 -5.21 -1.82 11.21
CA ALA A 51 -4.84 -1.38 12.55
C ALA A 51 -5.60 -0.11 12.96
N ALA A 52 -5.74 0.88 12.05
CA ALA A 52 -6.50 2.10 12.31
C ALA A 52 -7.99 1.82 12.56
N ILE A 53 -8.59 0.90 11.80
CA ILE A 53 -9.98 0.45 12.04
C ILE A 53 -10.09 -0.17 13.44
N GLU A 54 -9.16 -1.04 13.82
CA GLU A 54 -9.20 -1.72 15.11
C GLU A 54 -9.06 -0.72 16.28
N ILE A 55 -8.18 0.28 16.15
CA ILE A 55 -8.08 1.39 17.10
C ILE A 55 -9.43 2.11 17.22
N GLY A 56 -10.07 2.44 16.10
CA GLY A 56 -11.37 3.12 16.11
C GLY A 56 -12.52 2.27 16.68
N ARG A 57 -12.50 0.95 16.45
CA ARG A 57 -13.48 0.03 17.07
C ARG A 57 -13.30 -0.04 18.58
N ASN A 58 -12.06 -0.05 19.05
CA ASN A 58 -11.72 -0.14 20.47
C ASN A 58 -11.78 1.20 21.20
N SER A 59 -11.87 2.34 20.50
CA SER A 59 -12.03 3.66 21.13
C SER A 59 -13.44 3.92 21.68
N GLY A 60 -14.39 3.04 21.39
CA GLY A 60 -15.79 3.21 21.78
C GLY A 60 -16.55 4.20 20.89
N ILE A 61 -17.83 4.38 21.18
CA ILE A 61 -18.71 5.27 20.42
C ILE A 61 -18.61 6.68 20.98
N ASP A 62 -18.33 7.64 20.10
CA ASP A 62 -18.46 9.06 20.40
C ASP A 62 -19.90 9.50 20.15
N ASN A 63 -20.53 10.07 21.18
CA ASN A 63 -21.93 10.52 21.12
C ASN A 63 -22.08 11.97 20.63
N ARG A 64 -20.97 12.67 20.37
CA ARG A 64 -21.01 14.04 19.85
C ARG A 64 -21.57 14.08 18.44
N SER A 65 -22.33 15.12 18.16
CA SER A 65 -22.77 15.45 16.81
C SER A 65 -21.60 15.88 15.92
N THR A 66 -21.80 15.82 14.61
CA THR A 66 -20.78 16.25 13.64
C THR A 66 -20.48 17.75 13.83
N GLU A 67 -21.50 18.56 14.11
CA GLU A 67 -21.41 19.99 14.33
C GLU A 67 -20.53 20.33 15.55
N GLU A 68 -20.68 19.59 16.65
CA GLU A 68 -19.86 19.75 17.86
C GLU A 68 -18.39 19.43 17.58
N ILE A 69 -18.12 18.33 16.87
CA ILE A 69 -16.76 17.91 16.49
C ILE A 69 -16.07 18.99 15.64
N PHE A 70 -16.77 19.51 14.61
CA PHE A 70 -16.20 20.54 13.73
C PHE A 70 -16.00 21.88 14.45
N THR A 71 -16.90 22.23 15.37
CA THR A 71 -16.77 23.46 16.16
C THR A 71 -15.54 23.39 17.06
N GLU A 72 -15.36 22.28 17.79
CA GLU A 72 -14.19 22.08 18.64
C GLU A 72 -12.87 22.05 17.84
N ALA A 73 -12.85 21.39 16.69
CA ALA A 73 -11.68 21.35 15.82
C ALA A 73 -11.26 22.76 15.35
N LYS A 74 -12.22 23.61 14.96
CA LYS A 74 -11.96 25.01 14.57
C LYS A 74 -11.43 25.86 15.73
N VAL A 75 -11.91 25.64 16.95
CA VAL A 75 -11.40 26.33 18.15
C VAL A 75 -9.97 25.92 18.43
N LYS A 76 -9.65 24.61 18.38
CA LYS A 76 -8.28 24.11 18.57
C LYS A 76 -7.31 24.67 17.53
N ALA A 77 -7.68 24.69 16.26
CA ALA A 77 -6.84 25.21 15.19
C ALA A 77 -6.55 26.72 15.28
N LYS A 78 -7.44 27.51 15.91
CA LYS A 78 -7.22 28.94 16.14
C LYS A 78 -6.33 29.24 17.35
N ASN A 79 -6.23 28.30 18.29
CA ASN A 79 -5.47 28.43 19.53
C ASN A 79 -4.07 27.79 19.42
N GLN A 80 -3.69 27.34 18.24
CA GLN A 80 -2.42 26.70 17.91
C GLN A 80 -1.59 27.64 17.05
#